data_AF-A0A023DFF6-F1
#
_entry.id   AF-A0A023DFF6-F1
#
_cell.length_a   1.000
_cell.length_b   1.000
_cell.length_c   1.000
_cell.angle_alpha   90.00
_cell.angle_beta   90.00
_cell.angle_gamma   90.00
#
_symmetry.space_group_name_H-M   'P 1'
#
loop_
_entity.id
_entity.type
_entity.pdbx_description
1 polymer ?
#
loop_
_entity_poly.entity_id
_entity_poly.type
_entity_poly.pdbx_seq_one_letter_code
_entity_poly.pdbx_strand_id
1 'polypeptide(L)' 'MKLLIIKLIMIISLAGIAMGMDRLLGYSFYQSIYNILFPFRVMKGAEMMIFFIFVLLWIIDLFAEILKHKKYQKQP' A
#
# COMPACT_ATOMS: atom_id res chain seq x y z
N MET A 1 6.72 -21.08 -12.93
CA MET A 1 5.57 -20.90 -13.83
C MET A 1 4.29 -20.53 -13.08
N LYS A 2 3.72 -21.39 -12.22
CA LYS A 2 2.44 -21.13 -11.51
C LYS A 2 2.42 -19.82 -10.70
N LEU A 3 3.49 -19.53 -9.95
CA LEU A 3 3.61 -18.28 -9.18
C LEU A 3 3.65 -17.01 -10.05
N LEU A 4 4.23 -17.07 -11.24
CA LEU A 4 4.26 -15.91 -12.16
C LEU A 4 2.87 -15.60 -12.71
N ILE A 5 2.10 -16.63 -13.02
CA ILE A 5 0.71 -16.51 -13.48
C ILE A 5 -0.16 -15.90 -12.36
N ILE A 6 -0.01 -16.38 -11.13
CA ILE A 6 -0.74 -15.84 -9.98
C ILE A 6 -0.41 -14.36 -9.75
N LYS A 7 0.88 -14.00 -9.82
CA LYS A 7 1.31 -12.59 -9.72
C LYS A 7 0.72 -11.72 -10.82
N LEU A 8 0.69 -12.23 -12.06
CA LEU A 8 0.10 -11.50 -13.19
C LEU A 8 -1.41 -11.27 -13.00
N ILE A 9 -2.14 -12.31 -12.58
CA ILE A 9 -3.58 -12.21 -12.27
C ILE A 9 -3.81 -11.21 -11.14
N MET A 10 -2.98 -11.24 -10.09
CA MET A 10 -3.06 -10.28 -8.99
C MET A 10 -2.86 -8.84 -9.46
N ILE A 11 -1.86 -8.57 -10.30
CA ILE A 11 -1.59 -7.22 -10.82
C ILE A 11 -2.77 -6.72 -11.67
N ILE A 12 -3.30 -7.57 -12.56
CA ILE A 12 -4.44 -7.21 -13.43
C ILE A 12 -5.69 -6.95 -12.58
N SER A 13 -5.95 -7.79 -11.57
CA SER A 13 -7.08 -7.62 -10.66
C SER A 13 -6.97 -6.32 -9.87
N LEU A 14 -5.79 -6.02 -9.30
CA LEU A 14 -5.54 -4.77 -8.58
C LEU A 14 -5.74 -3.55 -9.48
N ALA A 15 -5.22 -3.59 -10.70
CA ALA A 15 -5.38 -2.50 -11.67
C ALA A 15 -6.86 -2.30 -12.05
N GLY A 16 -7.61 -3.39 -12.26
CA GLY A 16 -9.04 -3.33 -12.56
C GLY A 16 -9.86 -2.72 -11.42
N ILE A 17 -9.57 -3.10 -10.17
CA ILE A 17 -10.22 -2.53 -8.98
C ILE A 17 -9.89 -1.03 -8.86
N ALA A 18 -8.62 -0.65 -9.02
CA ALA A 18 -8.20 0.75 -8.95
C ALA A 18 -8.88 1.62 -10.03
N MET A 19 -8.92 1.15 -11.28
CA MET A 19 -9.64 1.85 -12.36
C MET A 19 -11.15 1.94 -12.09
N GLY A 20 -11.75 0.88 -11.53
CA GLY A 20 -13.16 0.88 -11.15
C GLY A 20 -13.47 1.91 -10.07
N MET A 21 -12.64 1.98 -9.04
CA MET A 21 -12.74 2.99 -7.98
C MET A 21 -12.54 4.40 -8.54
N ASP A 22 -11.53 4.61 -9.38
CA ASP A 22 -11.31 5.90 -10.00
C ASP A 22 -12.50 6.35 -10.84
N ARG A 23 -13.17 5.41 -11.54
CA ARG A 23 -14.37 5.72 -12.30
C ARG A 23 -15.54 6.14 -11.40
N LEU A 24 -15.72 5.48 -10.25
CA LEU A 24 -16.72 5.85 -9.24
C LEU A 24 -16.44 7.23 -8.64
N LEU A 25 -15.17 7.58 -8.50
CA LEU A 25 -14.73 8.91 -8.05
C LEU A 25 -14.81 9.98 -9.15
N GLY A 26 -15.27 9.64 -10.36
CA GLY A 26 -15.46 10.55 -11.47
C GLY A 26 -14.20 10.84 -12.29
N TYR A 27 -13.10 10.12 -12.07
CA TYR A 27 -11.87 10.30 -12.83
C TYR A 27 -12.00 9.77 -14.27
N SER A 28 -11.21 10.38 -15.17
CA SER A 28 -11.09 9.95 -16.56
C SER A 28 -10.17 8.75 -16.70
N PHE A 29 -10.30 8.00 -17.80
CA PHE A 29 -9.49 6.80 -18.05
C PHE A 29 -7.98 7.09 -18.06
N TYR A 30 -7.56 8.20 -18.67
CA TYR A 30 -6.17 8.65 -18.66
C TYR A 30 -5.67 8.96 -17.25
N GLN A 31 -6.53 9.56 -16.43
CA GLN A 31 -6.21 9.90 -15.05
C GLN A 31 -6.13 8.64 -14.19
N SER A 32 -6.96 7.63 -14.42
CA SER A 32 -6.84 6.34 -13.74
C SER A 32 -5.51 5.63 -14.03
N ILE A 33 -5.05 5.64 -15.29
CA ILE A 33 -3.73 5.09 -15.62
C ILE A 33 -2.64 5.87 -14.90
N TYR A 34 -2.75 7.20 -14.85
CA TYR A 34 -1.81 8.05 -14.13
C TYR A 34 -1.80 7.76 -12.62
N ASN A 35 -2.97 7.57 -12.01
CA ASN A 35 -3.14 7.22 -10.60
C ASN A 35 -2.50 5.87 -10.27
N ILE A 36 -2.64 4.88 -11.15
CA ILE A 36 -2.06 3.54 -10.97
C ILE A 36 -0.54 3.57 -11.06
N LEU A 37 0.02 4.34 -12.00
CA LEU A 37 1.47 4.46 -12.17
C LEU A 37 2.12 5.37 -11.12
N PHE A 38 1.41 6.38 -10.64
CA PHE A 38 1.91 7.38 -9.69
C PHE A 38 0.94 7.58 -8.50
N PRO A 39 0.70 6.55 -7.67
CA PRO A 39 -0.33 6.56 -6.63
C PRO A 39 -0.10 7.67 -5.58
N PHE A 40 1.16 7.95 -5.25
CA PHE A 40 1.50 8.96 -4.24
C PHE A 40 1.47 10.40 -4.76
N ARG A 41 1.47 10.61 -6.08
CA ARG A 41 1.43 11.96 -6.66
C ARG A 41 0.02 12.53 -6.68
N VAL A 42 -0.99 11.67 -6.64
CA VAL A 42 -2.40 12.05 -6.83
C VAL A 42 -3.13 12.21 -5.50
N MET A 43 -2.62 11.63 -4.41
CA MET A 43 -3.18 11.86 -3.08
C MET A 43 -3.18 13.35 -2.74
N LYS A 44 -4.31 13.83 -2.21
CA LYS A 44 -4.39 15.17 -1.61
C LYS A 44 -3.36 15.25 -0.48
N GLY A 45 -2.80 16.43 -0.22
CA GLY A 45 -1.77 16.60 0.81
C GLY A 45 -2.14 16.04 2.19
N ALA A 46 -3.44 16.11 2.55
CA ALA A 46 -3.97 15.52 3.78
C ALA A 46 -3.91 13.98 3.78
N GLU A 47 -4.21 13.34 2.66
CA GLU A 47 -4.19 11.88 2.51
C GLU A 47 -2.75 11.35 2.59
N MET A 48 -1.80 12.04 1.95
CA MET A 48 -0.37 11.73 2.09
C MET A 48 0.10 11.84 3.54
N MET A 49 -0.29 12.90 4.26
CA MET A 49 0.07 13.09 5.66
C MET A 49 -0.43 11.95 6.54
N ILE A 50 -1.69 11.53 6.37
CA ILE A 50 -2.28 10.41 7.10
C ILE A 50 -1.53 9.11 6.78
N PHE A 51 -1.24 8.85 5.50
CA PHE A 51 -0.48 7.67 5.10
C PHE A 51 0.90 7.60 5.77
N PHE A 52 1.63 8.73 5.79
CA PHE A 52 2.94 8.79 6.47
C PHE A 52 2.84 8.52 7.97
N ILE A 53 1.80 9.03 8.65
CA ILE A 53 1.57 8.74 10.07
C ILE A 53 1.34 7.24 10.28
N PHE A 54 0.51 6.61 9.44
CA PHE A 54 0.27 5.16 9.53
C PHE A 54 1.53 4.34 9.30
N VAL A 55 2.33 4.67 8.28
CA VAL A 55 3.61 4.00 8.01
C VAL A 55 4.56 4.16 9.20
N LEU A 56 4.62 5.35 9.79
CA LEU A 56 5.49 5.62 10.93
C LEU A 56 5.06 4.83 12.18
N LEU A 57 3.76 4.79 12.46
CA LEU A 57 3.20 3.97 13.54
C LEU A 57 3.50 2.49 13.33
N TRP A 58 3.34 2.00 12.10
CA TRP A 58 3.64 0.61 11.77
C TRP A 58 5.12 0.27 11.95
N ILE A 59 6.03 1.17 11.55
CA ILE A 59 7.46 1.00 11.80
C ILE A 59 7.74 0.95 13.30
N ILE A 60 7.17 1.86 14.09
CA ILE A 60 7.34 1.88 15.56
C ILE A 60 6.85 0.57 16.18
N ASP A 61 5.70 0.07 15.75
CA ASP A 61 5.12 -1.20 16.20
C ASP A 61 6.05 -2.39 15.88
N LEU A 62 6.57 -2.45 14.64
CA LEU A 62 7.55 -3.44 14.19
C LEU A 62 8.82 -3.40 15.04
N PHE A 63 9.34 -2.20 15.33
CA PHE A 63 10.50 -2.03 16.21
C PHE A 63 10.20 -2.44 17.65
N ALA A 64 9.02 -2.11 18.17
CA ALA A 64 8.59 -2.51 19.51
C ALA A 64 8.50 -4.03 19.63
N GLU A 65 7.96 -4.72 18.62
CA GLU A 65 7.89 -6.16 18.54
C GLU A 65 9.28 -6.80 18.51
N ILE A 66 10.19 -6.29 17.67
CA ILE A 66 11.59 -6.75 17.60
C ILE A 66 12.31 -6.56 18.96
N LEU A 67 12.12 -5.41 19.62
CA LEU A 67 12.73 -5.13 20.93
C LEU A 67 12.15 -6.04 22.02
N LYS A 68 10.85 -6.34 21.96
CA LYS A 68 10.19 -7.28 22.86
C LYS A 68 10.75 -8.69 22.68
N HIS A 69 10.88 -9.18 21.45
CA HIS A 69 11.52 -10.47 21.16
C HIS A 69 12.97 -10.54 21.66
N LYS A 70 13.75 -9.46 21.56
CA LYS A 70 15.11 -9.40 22.14
C LYS A 70 15.14 -9.44 23.67
N LYS A 71 14.09 -8.97 24.35
CA LYS A 71 13.96 -9.08 25.82
C LYS A 71 13.58 -10.49 26.26
N TYR A 72 12.71 -11.19 25.53
CA TYR A 72 12.33 -12.57 25.84
C TYR A 72 13.47 -13.59 25.61
N GLN A 73 14.41 -13.32 24.72
CA GLN A 73 15.63 -14.13 24.57
C GLN A 73 16.73 -13.85 25.60
N LYS A 74 16.55 -12.84 26.47
CA LYS A 74 17.51 -12.46 27.52
C LYS A 74 17.04 -12.80 28.94
N GLN A 75 15.89 -13.43 29.10
CA GLN A 75 15.50 -14.03 30.39
C GLN A 75 15.90 -15.51 30.37
N PRO A 76 16.66 -16.00 31.37
CA PRO A 76 17.13 -17.38 31.44
C PRO A 76 15.99 -18.39 31.61
#